data_AF-S9PN40-F1
#
_entry.id   AF-S9PN40-F1
#
_cell.length_a   1.000
_cell.length_b   1.000
_cell.length_c   1.000
_cell.angle_alpha   90.00
_cell.angle_beta   90.00
_cell.angle_gamma   90.00
#
_symmetry.space_group_name_H-M   'P 1'
#
loop_
_entity.id
_entity.type
_entity.pdbx_description
1 polymer ?
#
loop_
_entity_poly.entity_id
_entity_poly.type
_entity_poly.pdbx_seq_one_letter_code
_entity_poly.pdbx_strand_id
1 'polypeptide(L)'
;MLIRLILMNARLAPSLRSSAPWRRRGQNLTEYALITFLVALGTIGVVGLFGDNLRQLFGTNSESLAGASTAQNGGSAPSADVSKWSIKGSGGSGGNPGGSSNSGGSDTND
;
A
#
# COMPACT_ATOMS: atom_id res chain seq x y z
N MET A 1 69.32 18.45 -45.10
CA MET A 1 67.95 18.69 -45.59
C MET A 1 67.13 17.41 -45.46
N LEU A 2 66.71 17.03 -44.24
CA LEU A 2 66.13 15.69 -44.00
C LEU A 2 65.11 15.63 -42.85
N ILE A 3 64.43 16.73 -42.52
CA ILE A 3 63.52 16.78 -41.34
C ILE A 3 62.19 17.50 -41.68
N ARG A 4 61.57 17.17 -42.81
CA ARG A 4 60.21 17.66 -43.16
C ARG A 4 59.30 16.56 -43.73
N LEU A 5 59.46 15.31 -43.29
CA LEU A 5 58.61 14.18 -43.73
C LEU A 5 58.04 13.32 -42.59
N ILE A 6 58.05 13.77 -41.33
CA ILE A 6 57.40 13.04 -40.22
C ILE A 6 56.39 13.95 -39.50
N LEU A 7 55.46 14.56 -40.23
CA LEU A 7 54.18 14.96 -39.62
C LEU A 7 53.09 15.18 -40.67
N MET A 8 52.84 14.16 -41.49
CA MET A 8 51.53 14.02 -42.12
C MET A 8 50.83 12.84 -41.44
N ASN A 9 50.54 12.97 -40.14
CA ASN A 9 49.72 11.99 -39.47
C ASN A 9 48.81 12.64 -38.43
N ALA A 10 47.52 12.35 -38.59
CA ALA A 10 46.39 12.78 -37.79
C ALA A 10 46.11 14.28 -37.79
N ARG A 11 45.03 14.70 -38.47
CA ARG A 11 43.77 15.13 -37.83
C ARG A 11 42.64 15.22 -38.86
N LEU A 12 42.21 14.06 -39.39
CA LEU A 12 40.82 13.92 -39.81
C LEU A 12 40.04 13.57 -38.54
N ALA A 13 39.51 14.57 -37.85
CA ALA A 13 38.48 14.31 -36.85
C ALA A 13 37.16 14.14 -37.62
N PRO A 14 36.50 12.97 -37.57
CA PRO A 14 35.11 12.89 -37.97
C PRO A 14 34.31 13.79 -37.04
N SER A 15 33.62 14.78 -37.59
CA SER A 15 32.58 15.49 -36.87
C SER A 15 31.49 14.46 -36.57
N LEU A 16 31.50 13.92 -35.35
CA LEU A 16 30.37 13.18 -34.81
C LEU A 16 29.22 14.18 -34.66
N ARG A 17 28.49 14.40 -35.76
CA ARG A 17 27.29 15.22 -35.75
C ARG A 17 26.32 14.55 -34.79
N SER A 18 26.08 15.30 -33.71
CA SER A 18 25.27 14.99 -32.55
C SER A 18 24.17 13.97 -32.85
N SER A 19 24.22 12.85 -32.15
CA SER A 19 22.99 12.14 -31.77
C SER A 19 22.06 13.20 -31.20
N ALA A 20 21.00 13.53 -31.92
CA ALA A 20 19.97 14.40 -31.42
C ALA A 20 19.53 13.79 -30.07
N PRO A 21 19.71 14.46 -28.92
CA PRO A 21 19.14 13.96 -27.70
C PRO A 21 17.65 13.90 -27.99
N TRP A 22 17.09 12.70 -27.93
CA TRP A 22 15.66 12.49 -27.99
C TRP A 22 15.05 13.48 -27.02
N ARG A 23 14.49 14.56 -27.55
CA ARG A 23 13.95 15.66 -26.75
C ARG A 23 12.96 14.99 -25.83
N ARG A 24 13.28 14.97 -24.53
CA ARG A 24 12.46 14.34 -23.50
C ARG A 24 11.13 15.08 -23.49
N ARG A 25 10.15 14.57 -24.25
CA ARG A 25 8.76 14.99 -24.11
C ARG A 25 8.27 14.35 -22.81
N GLY A 26 8.56 15.05 -21.73
CA GLY A 26 8.33 14.63 -20.34
C GLY A 26 8.65 15.75 -19.34
N GLN A 27 8.78 17.01 -19.78
CA GLN A 27 8.89 18.16 -18.89
C GLN A 27 7.51 18.62 -18.40
N ASN A 28 6.57 17.68 -18.25
CA ASN A 28 5.22 18.02 -17.82
C ASN A 28 5.11 17.60 -16.36
N LEU A 29 5.31 18.56 -15.45
CA LEU A 29 5.01 18.46 -14.02
C LEU A 29 3.66 17.76 -13.77
N THR A 30 2.71 18.00 -14.68
CA THR A 30 1.38 17.42 -14.68
C THR A 30 1.35 15.89 -14.73
N GLU A 31 2.26 15.21 -15.42
CA GLU A 31 2.22 13.74 -15.50
C GLU A 31 2.50 13.11 -14.13
N TYR A 32 3.54 13.61 -13.46
CA TYR A 32 3.84 13.20 -12.10
C TYR A 32 2.75 13.66 -11.13
N ALA A 33 2.24 14.88 -11.27
CA ALA A 33 1.16 15.39 -10.42
C ALA A 33 -0.12 14.56 -10.54
N LEU A 34 -0.46 14.12 -11.74
CA LEU A 34 -1.61 13.25 -11.98
C LEU A 34 -1.42 11.88 -11.33
N ILE A 35 -0.28 11.21 -11.56
CA ILE A 35 0.00 9.91 -10.93
C ILE A 35 -0.01 10.02 -9.40
N THR A 36 0.66 11.04 -8.84
CA THR A 36 0.66 11.29 -7.40
C THR A 36 -0.76 11.55 -6.87
N PHE A 37 -1.59 12.30 -7.60
CA PHE A 37 -2.97 12.56 -7.20
C PHE A 37 -3.80 11.26 -7.18
N LEU A 38 -3.66 10.40 -8.18
CA LEU A 38 -4.33 9.10 -8.22
C LEU A 38 -3.97 8.22 -7.02
N VAL A 39 -2.68 8.15 -6.67
CA VAL A 39 -2.23 7.37 -5.51
C VAL A 39 -2.66 8.03 -4.20
N ALA A 40 -2.57 9.36 -4.09
CA ALA A 40 -2.93 10.10 -2.87
C ALA A 40 -4.40 9.92 -2.49
N LEU A 41 -5.31 9.99 -3.47
CA LEU A 41 -6.72 9.72 -3.23
C LEU A 41 -6.95 8.27 -2.78
N GLY A 42 -6.24 7.31 -3.37
CA GLY A 42 -6.31 5.91 -2.97
C GLY A 42 -5.82 5.67 -1.54
N THR A 43 -4.68 6.25 -1.17
CA THR A 43 -4.07 6.04 0.16
C THR A 43 -4.84 6.73 1.27
N ILE A 44 -5.37 7.93 1.05
CA ILE A 44 -6.24 8.60 2.05
C ILE A 44 -7.47 7.72 2.34
N GLY A 45 -8.07 7.10 1.31
CA GLY A 45 -9.19 6.18 1.48
C GLY A 45 -8.82 4.92 2.28
N VAL A 46 -7.70 4.28 1.95
CA VAL A 46 -7.24 3.06 2.64
C VAL A 46 -6.87 3.34 4.09
N VAL A 47 -6.14 4.43 4.36
CA VAL A 47 -5.75 4.83 5.71
C VAL A 47 -6.97 5.27 6.54
N GLY A 48 -7.97 5.92 5.94
CA GLY A 48 -9.20 6.25 6.65
C GLY A 48 -10.01 5.01 7.06
N LEU A 49 -10.06 3.99 6.21
CA LEU A 49 -10.89 2.80 6.44
C LEU A 49 -10.20 1.73 7.31
N PHE A 50 -8.87 1.63 7.23
CA PHE A 50 -8.09 0.61 7.93
C PHE A 50 -7.07 1.19 8.94
N GLY A 51 -6.94 2.51 9.03
CA GLY A 51 -5.89 3.18 9.81
C GLY A 51 -5.92 2.86 11.29
N ASP A 52 -7.11 2.75 11.90
CA ASP A 52 -7.25 2.42 13.32
C ASP A 52 -6.75 1.00 13.61
N ASN A 53 -7.13 0.04 12.78
CA ASN A 53 -6.66 -1.36 12.88
C ASN A 53 -5.15 -1.46 12.63
N LEU A 54 -4.64 -0.76 11.61
CA LEU A 54 -3.20 -0.73 11.32
C LEU A 54 -2.42 -0.15 12.50
N ARG A 55 -2.89 0.97 13.07
CA ARG A 55 -2.22 1.65 14.18
C ARG A 55 -2.22 0.81 15.45
N GLN A 56 -3.30 0.11 15.74
CA GLN A 56 -3.38 -0.80 16.88
C GLN A 56 -2.43 -1.99 16.70
N LEU A 57 -2.34 -2.57 15.50
CA LEU A 57 -1.39 -3.65 15.18
C LEU A 57 0.08 -3.18 15.30
N PHE A 58 0.41 -1.99 14.83
CA PHE A 58 1.76 -1.44 15.01
C PHE A 58 2.08 -1.13 16.47
N GLY A 59 1.10 -0.68 17.25
CA GLY A 59 1.22 -0.50 18.69
C GLY A 59 1.52 -1.81 19.41
N THR A 60 0.73 -2.85 19.17
CA THR A 60 0.94 -4.18 19.77
C THR A 60 2.27 -4.80 19.36
N ASN A 61 2.70 -4.60 18.11
CA ASN A 61 4.00 -5.06 17.64
C ASN A 61 5.15 -4.29 18.30
N SER A 62 5.00 -2.98 18.52
CA SER A 62 5.99 -2.18 19.24
C SER A 62 6.10 -2.58 20.71
N GLU A 63 4.98 -2.88 21.37
CA GLU A 63 4.92 -3.37 22.75
C GLU A 63 5.57 -4.76 22.87
N SER A 64 5.28 -5.66 21.92
CA SER A 64 5.92 -6.98 21.83
C SER A 64 7.42 -6.88 21.62
N LEU A 65 7.87 -5.96 20.76
CA LEU A 65 9.29 -5.74 20.49
C LEU A 65 10.00 -5.09 21.68
N ALA A 66 9.30 -4.28 22.47
CA ALA A 66 9.79 -3.69 23.71
C ALA A 66 9.85 -4.69 24.89
N GLY A 67 9.43 -5.94 24.69
CA GLY A 67 9.57 -7.02 25.66
C GLY A 67 8.31 -7.34 26.46
N ALA A 68 7.14 -6.83 26.07
CA ALA A 68 5.88 -7.25 26.67
C ALA A 68 5.57 -8.71 26.32
N SER A 69 5.39 -9.54 27.35
CA SER A 69 5.21 -10.99 27.25
C SER A 69 3.82 -11.44 26.77
N THR A 70 2.88 -10.50 26.59
CA THR A 70 1.53 -10.80 26.08
C THR A 70 1.07 -9.69 25.13
N ALA A 71 1.52 -9.77 23.89
CA ALA A 71 0.98 -8.92 22.82
C ALA A 71 -0.36 -9.53 22.35
N GLN A 72 -1.48 -8.98 22.82
CA GLN A 72 -2.79 -9.31 22.25
C GLN A 72 -2.85 -8.84 20.80
N ASN A 73 -3.45 -9.65 19.92
CA ASN A 73 -3.62 -9.34 18.52
C ASN A 73 -4.48 -8.07 18.38
N GLY A 74 -3.84 -6.95 18.04
CA GLY A 74 -4.46 -5.61 18.08
C GLY A 74 -5.44 -5.31 16.95
N GLY A 75 -5.72 -6.25 16.05
CA GLY A 75 -6.69 -6.02 14.97
C GLY A 75 -8.11 -6.23 15.48
N SER A 76 -8.94 -5.19 15.45
CA SER A 76 -10.40 -5.35 15.64
C SER A 76 -11.03 -5.84 14.33
N ALA A 77 -12.09 -6.64 14.42
CA ALA A 77 -12.85 -7.04 13.24
C ALA A 77 -13.40 -5.78 12.53
N PRO A 78 -13.35 -5.70 11.18
CA PRO A 78 -13.79 -4.51 10.46
C PRO A 78 -15.24 -4.14 10.82
N SER A 79 -15.48 -2.86 11.10
CA SER A 79 -16.78 -2.32 11.50
C SER A 79 -17.88 -2.71 10.50
N ALA A 80 -19.11 -2.90 10.98
CA ALA A 80 -20.27 -3.29 10.16
C ALA A 80 -20.49 -2.37 8.93
N ASP A 81 -20.07 -1.11 9.03
CA ASP A 81 -20.09 -0.14 7.94
C ASP A 81 -19.11 -0.42 6.79
N VAL A 82 -18.00 -1.11 7.06
CA VAL A 82 -17.08 -1.62 6.02
C VAL A 82 -17.65 -2.91 5.44
N SER A 83 -18.26 -3.75 6.28
CA SER A 83 -18.93 -4.98 5.85
C SER A 83 -20.10 -4.73 4.89
N LYS A 84 -20.80 -3.59 5.01
CA LYS A 84 -21.91 -3.21 4.11
C LYS A 84 -21.47 -2.86 2.69
N TRP A 85 -20.23 -2.40 2.52
CA TRP A 85 -19.62 -2.09 1.21
C TRP A 85 -18.84 -3.29 0.65
N SER A 86 -18.54 -4.29 1.47
CA SER A 86 -17.92 -5.54 1.04
C SER A 86 -18.83 -6.26 0.03
N ILE A 87 -18.24 -6.76 -1.05
CA ILE A 87 -18.95 -7.37 -2.18
C ILE A 87 -19.93 -8.44 -1.66
N LYS A 88 -21.20 -8.33 -2.07
CA LYS A 88 -22.37 -9.16 -1.70
C LYS A 88 -22.20 -10.64 -2.11
N GLY A 89 -21.16 -11.28 -1.60
CA GLY A 89 -20.72 -12.63 -1.95
C GLY A 89 -19.52 -13.12 -1.14
N SER A 90 -18.84 -12.26 -0.37
CA SER A 90 -17.77 -12.68 0.56
C SER A 90 -18.25 -12.85 2.01
N GLY A 91 -19.51 -12.50 2.32
CA GLY A 91 -20.12 -12.73 3.62
C GLY A 91 -20.71 -14.14 3.70
N GLY A 92 -19.93 -15.09 4.20
CA GLY A 92 -20.43 -16.42 4.54
C GLY A 92 -21.69 -16.31 5.39
N SER A 93 -22.79 -16.90 4.91
CA SER A 93 -24.00 -17.15 5.67
C SER A 93 -23.71 -18.23 6.72
N GLY A 94 -22.93 -17.87 7.74
CA GLY A 94 -22.69 -18.66 8.93
C GLY A 94 -23.69 -18.29 10.01
N GLY A 95 -24.98 -18.46 9.73
CA GLY A 95 -25.98 -18.48 10.78
C GLY A 95 -25.73 -19.70 11.66
N ASN A 96 -25.26 -19.48 12.88
CA ASN A 96 -25.21 -20.49 13.93
C ASN A 96 -26.50 -20.34 14.77
N PRO A 97 -27.60 -21.07 14.50
CA PRO A 97 -28.77 -21.05 15.37
C PRO A 97 -28.50 -21.98 16.55
N GLY A 98 -27.71 -21.51 17.51
CA GLY A 98 -27.29 -22.27 18.68
C GLY A 98 -27.32 -21.42 19.92
N GLY A 99 -28.51 -20.98 20.33
CA GLY A 99 -28.77 -20.32 21.60
C GLY A 99 -29.70 -21.18 22.44
N SER A 100 -29.10 -21.92 23.38
CA SER A 100 -29.75 -22.78 24.37
C SER A 100 -30.82 -22.04 25.18
N SER A 101 -32.02 -22.59 25.25
CA SER A 101 -33.00 -22.25 26.29
C SER A 101 -33.37 -23.51 27.07
N ASN A 102 -32.69 -23.73 28.20
CA ASN A 102 -33.21 -24.58 29.27
C ASN A 102 -32.91 -23.99 30.65
N SER A 103 -33.97 -23.51 31.31
CA SER A 103 -34.17 -23.48 32.76
C SER A 103 -35.65 -23.06 32.94
N GLY A 104 -36.58 -23.94 33.30
CA GLY A 104 -36.52 -24.77 34.49
C GLY A 104 -37.09 -23.95 35.67
N GLY A 105 -38.36 -23.56 35.58
CA GLY A 105 -39.11 -22.93 36.66
C GLY A 105 -40.36 -23.75 36.91
N SER A 106 -40.35 -24.55 37.97
CA SER A 106 -41.51 -25.26 38.48
C SER A 106 -42.35 -24.31 39.33
N ASP A 107 -43.46 -23.82 38.78
CA ASP A 107 -44.49 -23.14 39.56
C ASP A 107 -45.32 -24.21 40.29
N THR A 108 -44.96 -24.49 41.54
CA THR A 108 -45.84 -25.20 42.49
C THR A 108 -46.36 -24.20 43.51
N ASN A 109 -47.58 -23.73 43.30
CA ASN A 109 -48.46 -23.16 44.33
C ASN A 109 -49.88 -23.58 43.95
N ASP A 110 -50.42 -24.57 44.66
CA ASP A 110 -51.84 -24.79 45.02
C ASP A 110 -52.05 -26.24 45.52
#